data_AF-A0AA37EIL7-F1
#
_entry.id   AF-A0AA37EIL7-F1
#
_cell.length_a   1.000
_cell.length_b   1.000
_cell.length_c   1.000
_cell.angle_alpha   90.00
_cell.angle_beta   90.00
_cell.angle_gamma   90.00
#
_symmetry.space_group_name_H-M   'P 1'
#
loop_
_entity.id
_entity.type
_entity.pdbx_description
1 polymer ?
#
loop_
_entity_poly.entity_id
_entity_poly.type
_entity_poly.pdbx_seq_one_letter_code
_entity_poly.pdbx_strand_id
1 'polypeptide(L)'
;MKIHFKMLINDGEKYYISDNPGIALCDYVYMRGLESIDDNRFWEEQLAHYQAHKAFNFDLDLVASSSIANISNAIAERIGFDKSKFAESYPRIYLLEDGEFVEIITPTVCISTLSKYYDIREDLHIFFMLSNQAGDIWVEDGLRYYMQSKEAGRHHLPHIHVDYRHESSATVSLYDGEMIEGDIPKKVMKRVKAKVLNNKKYLMECWNKLTDGLRVDLNAYFGTTPLNL
;
A
#
# COMPACT_ATOMS: atom_id res chain seq x y z
N MET A 1 7.59 -7.35 27.19
CA MET A 1 6.46 -6.46 26.82
C MET A 1 5.53 -7.26 25.93
N LYS A 2 4.22 -7.20 26.17
CA LYS A 2 3.25 -7.96 25.39
C LYS A 2 2.85 -7.16 24.16
N ILE A 3 2.96 -7.79 23.00
CA ILE A 3 2.61 -7.19 21.71
C ILE A 3 1.24 -7.71 21.28
N HIS A 4 0.35 -6.78 20.94
CA HIS A 4 -0.97 -7.05 20.38
C HIS A 4 -0.96 -6.69 18.89
N PHE A 5 -0.69 -7.66 18.04
CA PHE A 5 -0.58 -7.44 16.60
C PHE A 5 -1.91 -7.70 15.89
N LYS A 6 -2.27 -6.81 14.95
CA LYS A 6 -3.42 -6.96 14.05
C LYS A 6 -3.12 -6.42 12.66
N MET A 7 -3.61 -7.09 11.63
CA MET A 7 -3.69 -6.55 10.28
C MET A 7 -5.02 -5.84 10.09
N LEU A 8 -4.96 -4.59 9.65
CA LEU A 8 -6.13 -3.81 9.24
C LEU A 8 -6.15 -3.68 7.74
N ILE A 9 -7.35 -3.65 7.19
CA ILE A 9 -7.59 -3.39 5.78
C ILE A 9 -8.16 -1.98 5.66
N ASN A 10 -7.58 -1.20 4.76
CA ASN A 10 -8.12 0.08 4.31
C ASN A 10 -8.70 -0.08 2.90
N ASP A 11 -9.96 0.29 2.72
CA ASP A 11 -10.61 0.36 1.39
C ASP A 11 -10.71 1.80 0.84
N GLY A 12 -10.20 2.80 1.57
CA GLY A 12 -10.28 4.22 1.24
C GLY A 12 -11.36 4.97 1.98
N GLU A 13 -12.33 4.27 2.56
CA GLU A 13 -13.42 4.87 3.34
C GLU A 13 -13.32 4.49 4.81
N LYS A 14 -12.92 3.25 5.10
CA LYS A 14 -12.90 2.69 6.46
C LYS A 14 -11.72 1.76 6.68
N TYR A 15 -11.42 1.59 7.97
CA TYR A 15 -10.48 0.60 8.46
C TYR A 15 -11.24 -0.55 9.09
N TYR A 16 -10.92 -1.79 8.71
CA TYR A 16 -11.61 -2.98 9.23
C TYR A 16 -10.70 -4.20 9.28
N ILE A 17 -11.09 -5.20 10.07
CA ILE A 17 -10.49 -6.54 10.07
C ILE A 17 -11.44 -7.46 9.29
N SER A 18 -10.90 -8.27 8.39
CA SER A 18 -11.68 -9.24 7.60
C SER A 18 -11.02 -10.61 7.63
N ASP A 19 -11.81 -11.67 7.44
CA ASP A 19 -11.30 -13.01 7.08
C ASP A 19 -10.93 -13.11 5.60
N ASN A 20 -11.47 -12.22 4.79
CA ASN A 20 -11.19 -12.13 3.36
C ASN A 20 -10.61 -10.74 3.06
N PRO A 21 -9.29 -10.63 2.84
CA PRO A 21 -8.64 -9.35 2.59
C PRO A 21 -8.82 -8.86 1.14
N GLY A 22 -9.50 -9.62 0.27
CA GLY A 22 -9.68 -9.22 -1.12
C GLY A 22 -8.36 -9.11 -1.86
N ILE A 23 -8.16 -8.00 -2.58
CA ILE A 23 -6.94 -7.80 -3.39
C ILE A 23 -5.69 -7.61 -2.52
N ALA A 24 -5.86 -7.20 -1.25
CA ALA A 24 -4.74 -7.10 -0.30
C ALA A 24 -4.04 -8.46 -0.05
N LEU A 25 -4.69 -9.58 -0.40
CA LEU A 25 -4.04 -10.90 -0.35
C LEU A 25 -2.81 -10.96 -1.26
N CYS A 26 -2.82 -10.26 -2.40
CA CYS A 26 -1.69 -10.25 -3.33
C CYS A 26 -0.43 -9.63 -2.68
N ASP A 27 -0.58 -8.49 -2.00
CA ASP A 27 0.52 -7.87 -1.24
C ASP A 27 1.00 -8.77 -0.11
N TYR A 28 0.06 -9.42 0.59
CA TYR A 28 0.39 -10.39 1.62
C TYR A 28 1.26 -11.52 1.09
N VAL A 29 0.89 -12.10 -0.06
CA VAL A 29 1.66 -13.16 -0.74
C VAL A 29 3.02 -12.66 -1.19
N TYR A 30 3.10 -11.45 -1.75
CA TYR A 30 4.36 -10.83 -2.12
C TYR A 30 5.32 -10.69 -0.93
N MET A 31 4.82 -10.24 0.23
CA MET A 31 5.63 -10.14 1.45
C MET A 31 6.07 -11.49 1.99
N ARG A 32 5.39 -12.59 1.65
CA ARG A 32 5.87 -13.95 1.92
C ARG A 32 7.01 -14.41 1.00
N GLY A 33 7.40 -13.58 0.03
CA GLY A 33 8.43 -13.92 -0.95
C GLY A 33 7.99 -15.01 -1.94
N LEU A 34 6.67 -15.19 -2.10
CA LEU A 34 6.11 -16.19 -3.00
C LEU A 34 5.80 -15.54 -4.35
N GLU A 35 6.14 -16.23 -5.43
CA GLU A 35 5.64 -15.88 -6.76
C GLU A 35 4.17 -16.28 -6.84
N SER A 36 3.31 -15.33 -7.20
CA SER A 36 1.90 -15.63 -7.43
C SER A 36 1.77 -16.57 -8.62
N ILE A 37 1.10 -17.69 -8.43
CA ILE A 37 0.73 -18.62 -9.50
C ILE A 37 -0.78 -18.54 -9.65
N ASP A 38 -1.28 -18.54 -10.90
CA ASP A 38 -2.70 -18.57 -11.20
C ASP A 38 -3.27 -19.99 -10.96
N ASP A 39 -3.35 -20.36 -9.68
CA ASP A 39 -3.83 -21.65 -9.21
C ASP A 39 -4.77 -21.43 -8.00
N ASN A 40 -5.99 -21.97 -8.07
CA ASN A 40 -7.00 -21.77 -7.03
C ASN A 40 -6.55 -22.30 -5.67
N ARG A 41 -5.88 -23.45 -5.64
CA ARG A 41 -5.41 -24.08 -4.40
C ARG A 41 -4.33 -23.23 -3.75
N PHE A 42 -3.43 -22.63 -4.55
CA PHE A 42 -2.46 -21.66 -4.05
C PHE A 42 -3.17 -20.55 -3.28
N TRP A 43 -4.15 -19.87 -3.89
CA TRP A 43 -4.86 -18.76 -3.24
C TRP A 43 -5.66 -19.17 -2.00
N GLU A 44 -6.27 -20.37 -2.00
CA GLU A 44 -6.93 -20.94 -0.81
C GLU A 44 -5.94 -21.16 0.33
N GLU A 45 -4.76 -21.71 0.04
CA GLU A 45 -3.69 -21.91 1.03
C GLU A 45 -3.17 -20.57 1.58
N GLN A 46 -3.03 -19.55 0.72
CA GLN A 46 -2.61 -18.20 1.14
C GLN A 46 -3.68 -17.50 2.00
N LEU A 47 -4.95 -17.67 1.66
CA LEU A 47 -6.07 -17.13 2.45
C LEU A 47 -6.12 -17.79 3.85
N ALA A 48 -5.98 -19.11 3.93
CA ALA A 48 -5.93 -19.82 5.20
C ALA A 48 -4.73 -19.38 6.05
N HIS A 49 -3.57 -19.20 5.41
CA HIS A 49 -2.38 -18.69 6.07
C HIS A 49 -2.58 -17.25 6.60
N TYR A 50 -3.18 -16.36 5.80
CA TYR A 50 -3.56 -15.01 6.24
C TYR A 50 -4.49 -15.07 7.45
N GLN A 51 -5.55 -15.87 7.41
CA GLN A 51 -6.52 -15.99 8.51
C GLN A 51 -5.87 -16.44 9.82
N ALA A 52 -4.89 -17.34 9.75
CA ALA A 52 -4.14 -17.81 10.91
C ALA A 52 -3.19 -16.74 11.51
N HIS A 53 -2.79 -15.73 10.72
CA HIS A 53 -1.76 -14.77 11.11
C HIS A 53 -2.21 -13.29 11.11
N LYS A 54 -3.46 -13.01 10.72
CA LYS A 54 -4.00 -11.63 10.65
C LYS A 54 -4.07 -10.94 12.01
N ALA A 55 -4.06 -11.69 13.11
CA ALA A 55 -4.01 -11.14 14.46
C ALA A 55 -3.43 -12.17 15.43
N PHE A 56 -2.50 -11.75 16.27
CA PHE A 56 -1.95 -12.59 17.33
C PHE A 56 -1.32 -11.75 18.44
N ASN A 57 -1.16 -12.36 19.60
CA ASN A 57 -0.45 -11.76 20.72
C ASN A 57 0.85 -12.55 20.98
N PHE A 58 1.89 -11.88 21.45
CA PHE A 58 3.13 -12.50 21.87
C PHE A 58 3.91 -11.64 22.84
N ASP A 59 4.71 -12.27 23.67
CA ASP A 59 5.69 -11.58 24.50
C ASP A 59 6.98 -11.37 23.72
N LEU A 60 7.50 -10.15 23.80
CA LEU A 60 8.77 -9.77 23.20
C LEU A 60 9.64 -9.10 24.27
N ASP A 61 10.86 -9.61 24.41
CA ASP A 61 11.87 -9.06 25.30
C ASP A 61 12.48 -7.82 24.66
N LEU A 62 11.89 -6.66 24.95
CA LEU A 62 12.39 -5.38 24.49
C LEU A 62 13.17 -4.67 25.59
N VAL A 63 14.30 -4.10 25.20
CA VAL A 63 15.11 -3.20 26.02
C VAL A 63 14.92 -1.77 25.52
N ALA A 64 15.35 -0.78 26.31
CA ALA A 64 15.24 0.65 25.98
C ALA A 64 15.80 1.02 24.60
N SER A 65 16.82 0.30 24.12
CA SER A 65 17.45 0.48 22.81
C SER A 65 16.82 -0.34 21.68
N SER A 66 15.87 -1.22 21.97
CA SER A 66 15.12 -1.93 20.93
C SER A 66 14.34 -0.93 20.09
N SER A 67 14.39 -1.12 18.78
CA SER A 67 13.71 -0.29 17.78
C SER A 67 12.40 -0.90 17.31
N ILE A 68 11.59 -0.09 16.64
CA ILE A 68 10.40 -0.59 15.94
C ILE A 68 10.77 -1.65 14.90
N ALA A 69 11.91 -1.52 14.21
CA ALA A 69 12.41 -2.54 13.31
C ALA A 69 12.61 -3.90 14.00
N ASN A 70 13.03 -3.93 15.28
CA ASN A 70 13.12 -5.19 16.02
C ASN A 70 11.74 -5.85 16.18
N ILE A 71 10.70 -5.06 16.45
CA ILE A 71 9.34 -5.55 16.58
C ILE A 71 8.78 -5.98 15.21
N SER A 72 8.99 -5.17 14.17
CA SER A 72 8.61 -5.49 12.79
C SER A 72 9.23 -6.80 12.31
N ASN A 73 10.51 -7.03 12.63
CA ASN A 73 11.20 -8.27 12.30
C ASN A 73 10.63 -9.47 13.05
N ALA A 74 10.31 -9.33 14.34
CA ALA A 74 9.69 -10.40 15.12
C ALA A 74 8.28 -10.76 14.58
N ILE A 75 7.51 -9.75 14.15
CA ILE A 75 6.21 -9.95 13.49
C ILE A 75 6.40 -10.66 12.15
N ALA A 76 7.33 -10.19 11.32
CA ALA A 76 7.62 -10.77 10.01
C ALA A 76 8.07 -12.24 10.12
N GLU A 77 8.98 -12.56 11.06
CA GLU A 77 9.43 -13.93 11.33
C GLU A 77 8.26 -14.83 11.74
N ARG A 78 7.38 -14.34 12.62
CA ARG A 78 6.25 -15.14 13.11
C ARG A 78 5.20 -15.42 12.04
N ILE A 79 5.03 -14.49 11.09
CA ILE A 79 4.15 -14.69 9.94
C ILE A 79 4.86 -15.51 8.85
N GLY A 80 6.19 -15.61 8.86
CA GLY A 80 6.94 -16.20 7.75
C GLY A 80 6.95 -15.29 6.51
N PHE A 81 7.10 -13.99 6.72
CA PHE A 81 7.40 -13.03 5.66
C PHE A 81 8.90 -13.05 5.31
N ASP A 82 9.18 -12.84 4.02
CA ASP A 82 10.52 -12.51 3.57
C ASP A 82 10.85 -11.09 4.05
N LYS A 83 11.97 -10.94 4.77
CA LYS A 83 12.33 -9.66 5.41
C LYS A 83 12.63 -8.56 4.40
N SER A 84 13.19 -8.90 3.23
CA SER A 84 13.48 -7.92 2.17
C SER A 84 12.17 -7.43 1.57
N LYS A 85 11.30 -8.36 1.16
CA LYS A 85 10.00 -8.06 0.55
C LYS A 85 9.07 -7.34 1.50
N PHE A 86 9.10 -7.71 2.78
CA PHE A 86 8.37 -7.02 3.83
C PHE A 86 8.85 -5.58 4.00
N ALA A 87 10.17 -5.34 4.05
CA ALA A 87 10.72 -3.98 4.13
C ALA A 87 10.42 -3.15 2.86
N GLU A 88 10.50 -3.77 1.68
CA GLU A 88 10.17 -3.16 0.37
C GLU A 88 8.69 -2.79 0.25
N SER A 89 7.79 -3.51 0.92
CA SER A 89 6.35 -3.29 0.81
C SER A 89 5.86 -2.05 1.57
N TYR A 90 6.76 -1.30 2.22
CA TYR A 90 6.45 -0.14 3.06
C TYR A 90 5.24 -0.35 3.99
N PRO A 91 5.16 -1.48 4.71
CA PRO A 91 4.03 -1.77 5.58
C PRO A 91 3.96 -0.68 6.65
N ARG A 92 2.88 0.08 6.65
CA ARG A 92 2.69 1.15 7.63
C ARG A 92 2.33 0.52 8.97
N ILE A 93 3.18 0.76 9.95
CA ILE A 93 3.02 0.28 11.31
C ILE A 93 2.45 1.41 12.15
N TYR A 94 1.33 1.12 12.81
CA TYR A 94 0.65 2.07 13.68
C TYR A 94 0.66 1.58 15.12
N LEU A 95 0.81 2.51 16.05
CA LEU A 95 0.44 2.32 17.45
C LEU A 95 -0.98 2.81 17.67
N LEU A 96 -1.71 2.20 18.60
CA LEU A 96 -2.97 2.76 19.09
C LEU A 96 -2.72 3.43 20.44
N GLU A 97 -2.95 4.74 20.50
CA GLU A 97 -2.87 5.54 21.73
C GLU A 97 -4.17 6.33 21.87
N ASP A 98 -4.83 6.27 23.04
CA ASP A 98 -6.06 7.02 23.34
C ASP A 98 -7.17 6.93 22.27
N GLY A 99 -7.20 5.83 21.50
CA GLY A 99 -8.16 5.61 20.42
C GLY A 99 -7.72 6.14 19.05
N GLU A 100 -6.53 6.72 18.94
CA GLU A 100 -5.95 7.23 17.69
C GLU A 100 -4.80 6.36 17.18
N PHE A 101 -4.68 6.24 15.85
CA PHE A 101 -3.57 5.55 15.21
C PHE A 101 -2.40 6.50 14.96
N VAL A 102 -1.26 6.18 15.55
CA VAL A 102 0.01 6.91 15.37
C VAL A 102 0.88 6.15 14.38
N GLU A 103 1.10 6.72 13.19
CA GLU A 103 1.99 6.13 12.18
C GLU A 103 3.46 6.24 12.59
N ILE A 104 4.18 5.12 12.54
CA ILE A 104 5.63 5.10 12.75
C ILE A 104 6.34 5.12 11.40
N ILE A 105 6.81 6.30 11.00
CA ILE A 105 7.51 6.51 9.71
C ILE A 105 8.99 6.11 9.80
N THR A 106 9.59 6.18 10.99
CA THR A 106 11.02 5.92 11.20
C THR A 106 11.20 4.59 11.94
N PRO A 107 11.52 3.47 11.25
CA PRO A 107 11.60 2.14 11.87
C PRO A 107 12.76 2.02 12.88
N THR A 108 13.72 2.93 12.86
CA THR A 108 14.83 2.97 13.83
C THR A 108 14.47 3.65 15.15
N VAL A 109 13.25 4.18 15.33
CA VAL A 109 12.84 4.78 16.61
C VAL A 109 12.84 3.71 17.72
N CYS A 110 13.48 4.04 18.84
CA CYS A 110 13.62 3.12 19.98
C CYS A 110 12.44 3.20 20.95
N ILE A 111 12.21 2.13 21.70
CA ILE A 111 11.23 2.06 22.79
C ILE A 111 11.40 3.21 23.78
N SER A 112 12.64 3.50 24.19
CA SER A 112 12.91 4.63 25.10
C SER A 112 12.52 6.00 24.56
N THR A 113 12.46 6.17 23.24
CA THR A 113 11.95 7.40 22.62
C THR A 113 10.42 7.39 22.62
N LEU A 114 9.79 6.28 22.27
CA LEU A 114 8.33 6.15 22.27
C LEU A 114 7.74 6.31 23.67
N SER A 115 8.38 5.73 24.71
CA SER A 115 7.96 5.86 26.12
C SER A 115 7.99 7.29 26.67
N LYS A 116 8.60 8.26 25.95
CA LYS A 116 8.54 9.68 26.35
C LYS A 116 7.22 10.33 25.95
N TYR A 117 6.52 9.76 24.97
CA TYR A 117 5.32 10.33 24.37
C TYR A 117 4.08 9.46 24.61
N TYR A 118 4.26 8.15 24.75
CA TYR A 118 3.18 7.17 24.82
C TYR A 118 3.37 6.23 26.02
N ASP A 119 2.27 5.83 26.65
CA ASP A 119 2.31 4.91 27.79
C ASP A 119 2.43 3.44 27.37
N ILE A 120 3.63 3.05 26.96
CA ILE A 120 3.92 1.71 26.40
C ILE A 120 4.54 0.73 27.42
N ARG A 121 4.10 0.79 28.69
CA ARG A 121 4.79 0.11 29.81
C ARG A 121 4.64 -1.41 29.82
N GLU A 122 3.47 -1.94 29.50
CA GLU A 122 3.18 -3.38 29.62
C GLU A 122 2.75 -3.99 28.29
N ASP A 123 1.87 -3.29 27.59
CA ASP A 123 1.26 -3.71 26.33
C ASP A 123 1.58 -2.72 25.21
N LEU A 124 1.77 -3.23 24.00
CA LEU A 124 1.91 -2.42 22.79
C LEU A 124 1.00 -2.96 21.69
N HIS A 125 0.03 -2.15 21.29
CA HIS A 125 -0.85 -2.45 20.18
C HIS A 125 -0.22 -2.01 18.87
N ILE A 126 -0.02 -2.97 17.97
CA ILE A 126 0.64 -2.75 16.68
C ILE A 126 -0.29 -3.16 15.57
N PHE A 127 -0.49 -2.26 14.63
CA PHE A 127 -1.32 -2.50 13.46
C PHE A 127 -0.48 -2.44 12.20
N PHE A 128 -0.60 -3.46 11.37
CA PHE A 128 -0.10 -3.43 10.01
C PHE A 128 -1.27 -3.16 9.06
N MET A 129 -1.20 -2.04 8.34
CA MET A 129 -2.20 -1.68 7.35
C MET A 129 -1.95 -2.31 5.98
N LEU A 130 -2.94 -3.06 5.49
CA LEU A 130 -3.04 -3.55 4.13
C LEU A 130 -4.03 -2.70 3.34
N SER A 131 -3.74 -2.46 2.05
CA SER A 131 -4.66 -1.77 1.16
C SER A 131 -5.50 -2.77 0.39
N ASN A 132 -6.82 -2.75 0.58
CA ASN A 132 -7.77 -3.44 -0.30
C ASN A 132 -8.31 -2.50 -1.38
N GLN A 133 -7.64 -1.37 -1.61
CA GLN A 133 -7.83 -0.60 -2.80
C GLN A 133 -7.04 -1.29 -3.92
N ALA A 134 -7.70 -1.67 -5.01
CA ALA A 134 -7.04 -2.17 -6.22
C ALA A 134 -6.35 -1.04 -7.01
N GLY A 135 -5.84 -0.04 -6.27
CA GLY A 135 -5.56 1.31 -6.71
C GLY A 135 -6.73 1.99 -7.43
N ASP A 136 -7.96 1.56 -7.15
CA ASP A 136 -9.17 2.22 -7.65
C ASP A 136 -9.16 3.68 -7.19
N ILE A 137 -9.30 4.58 -8.16
CA ILE A 137 -9.34 6.02 -7.96
C ILE A 137 -10.77 6.51 -8.05
N TRP A 138 -11.48 6.16 -9.13
CA TRP A 138 -12.87 6.56 -9.36
C TRP A 138 -13.65 5.49 -10.09
N VAL A 139 -14.95 5.39 -9.79
CA VAL A 139 -15.91 4.61 -10.58
C VAL A 139 -17.13 5.49 -10.87
N GLU A 140 -17.35 5.86 -12.12
CA GLU A 140 -18.44 6.74 -12.54
C GLU A 140 -18.83 6.51 -14.00
N ASP A 141 -20.12 6.60 -14.35
CA ASP A 141 -20.61 6.56 -15.74
C ASP A 141 -20.09 5.37 -16.58
N GLY A 142 -19.88 4.21 -15.95
CA GLY A 142 -19.32 3.02 -16.58
C GLY A 142 -17.81 3.09 -16.83
N LEU A 143 -17.11 4.08 -16.28
CA LEU A 143 -15.66 4.20 -16.25
C LEU A 143 -15.14 3.84 -14.87
N ARG A 144 -14.17 2.93 -14.84
CA ARG A 144 -13.35 2.63 -13.68
C ARG A 144 -11.94 3.14 -13.94
N TYR A 145 -11.46 4.00 -13.06
CA TYR A 145 -10.12 4.58 -13.08
C TYR A 145 -9.31 3.92 -11.97
N TYR A 146 -8.18 3.33 -12.29
CA TYR A 146 -7.37 2.64 -11.29
C TYR A 146 -5.87 2.71 -11.63
N MET A 147 -5.04 2.56 -10.62
CA MET A 147 -3.59 2.45 -10.74
C MET A 147 -3.16 1.08 -10.24
N GLN A 148 -2.37 0.36 -11.02
CA GLN A 148 -1.83 -0.90 -10.55
C GLN A 148 -0.52 -0.63 -9.82
N SER A 149 -0.50 -0.94 -8.52
CA SER A 149 0.72 -0.92 -7.74
C SER A 149 1.63 -2.08 -8.16
N LYS A 150 2.91 -1.82 -8.40
CA LYS A 150 3.93 -2.86 -8.71
C LYS A 150 3.76 -3.58 -10.04
N GLU A 151 3.29 -2.90 -11.10
CA GLU A 151 3.35 -3.49 -12.45
C GLU A 151 4.78 -3.92 -12.80
N ALA A 152 4.92 -5.13 -13.36
CA ALA A 152 6.23 -5.74 -13.59
C ALA A 152 6.96 -5.06 -14.76
N GLY A 153 7.89 -4.17 -14.44
CA GLY A 153 8.71 -3.45 -15.43
C GLY A 153 9.24 -2.13 -14.88
N ARG A 154 10.18 -1.49 -15.60
CA ARG A 154 10.51 -0.08 -15.31
C ARG A 154 9.42 0.80 -15.92
N HIS A 155 8.39 1.13 -15.14
CA HIS A 155 7.36 2.11 -15.53
C HIS A 155 7.97 3.51 -15.46
N HIS A 156 8.53 3.98 -16.56
CA HIS A 156 9.22 5.28 -16.60
C HIS A 156 8.24 6.48 -16.61
N LEU A 157 6.93 6.27 -16.79
CA LEU A 157 5.96 7.35 -16.98
C LEU A 157 4.72 7.17 -16.08
N PRO A 158 4.36 8.16 -15.24
CA PRO A 158 3.11 8.18 -14.50
C PRO A 158 1.87 8.05 -15.41
N HIS A 159 1.04 7.05 -15.13
CA HIS A 159 -0.17 6.74 -15.91
C HIS A 159 -1.33 6.26 -15.04
N ILE A 160 -2.51 6.15 -15.63
CA ILE A 160 -3.71 5.60 -15.01
C ILE A 160 -4.39 4.62 -15.97
N HIS A 161 -4.90 3.52 -15.46
CA HIS A 161 -5.72 2.60 -16.22
C HIS A 161 -7.16 3.06 -16.18
N VAL A 162 -7.82 2.87 -17.30
CA VAL A 162 -9.23 3.14 -17.49
C VAL A 162 -9.87 1.92 -18.10
N ASP A 163 -10.86 1.38 -17.40
CA ASP A 163 -11.74 0.34 -17.92
C ASP A 163 -13.12 0.95 -18.18
N TYR A 164 -13.64 0.77 -19.39
CA TYR A 164 -14.96 1.21 -19.78
C TYR A 164 -15.86 -0.01 -19.96
N ARG A 165 -16.79 -0.16 -19.01
CA ARG A 165 -17.84 -1.19 -18.96
C ARG A 165 -17.32 -2.64 -19.07
N HIS A 166 -16.07 -2.90 -18.71
CA HIS A 166 -15.42 -4.20 -18.89
C HIS A 166 -15.35 -4.67 -20.35
N GLU A 167 -15.58 -3.77 -21.32
CA GLU A 167 -15.57 -4.07 -22.75
C GLU A 167 -14.29 -3.58 -23.43
N SER A 168 -13.69 -2.52 -22.88
CA SER A 168 -12.60 -1.80 -23.51
C SER A 168 -11.76 -1.11 -22.44
N SER A 169 -10.44 -1.13 -22.58
CA SER A 169 -9.53 -0.57 -21.59
C SER A 169 -8.40 0.20 -22.25
N ALA A 170 -7.86 1.18 -21.50
CA ALA A 170 -6.75 2.00 -21.93
C ALA A 170 -5.87 2.42 -20.76
N THR A 171 -4.59 2.61 -21.04
CA THR A 171 -3.63 3.26 -20.15
C THR A 171 -3.41 4.69 -20.63
N VAL A 172 -3.51 5.66 -19.72
CA VAL A 172 -3.52 7.09 -20.04
C VAL A 172 -2.42 7.80 -19.26
N SER A 173 -1.62 8.62 -19.94
CA SER A 173 -0.56 9.40 -19.31
C SER A 173 -1.12 10.47 -18.38
N LEU A 174 -0.55 10.60 -17.18
CA LEU A 174 -0.88 11.68 -16.26
C LEU A 174 -0.26 13.02 -16.69
N TYR A 175 0.69 13.03 -17.63
CA TYR A 175 1.34 14.27 -18.07
C TYR A 175 0.44 15.11 -18.97
N ASP A 176 -0.15 14.49 -19.98
CA ASP A 176 -0.91 15.14 -21.05
C ASP A 176 -2.30 14.55 -21.27
N GLY A 177 -2.64 13.45 -20.58
CA GLY A 177 -3.92 12.77 -20.72
C GLY A 177 -4.07 12.01 -22.05
N GLU A 178 -2.97 11.77 -22.77
CA GLU A 178 -2.97 10.96 -23.99
C GLU A 178 -2.98 9.47 -23.67
N MET A 179 -3.60 8.70 -24.56
CA MET A 179 -3.63 7.24 -24.47
C MET A 179 -2.24 6.69 -24.83
N ILE A 180 -1.66 5.91 -23.92
CA ILE A 180 -0.38 5.21 -24.10
C ILE A 180 -0.63 3.88 -24.80
N GLU A 181 -1.61 3.13 -24.31
CA GLU A 181 -1.96 1.79 -24.79
C GLU A 181 -3.46 1.53 -24.61
N GLY A 182 -3.99 0.60 -25.41
CA GLY A 182 -5.37 0.16 -25.35
C GLY A 182 -6.26 0.80 -26.40
N ASP A 183 -7.56 0.59 -26.25
CA ASP A 183 -8.59 1.08 -27.17
C ASP A 183 -9.85 1.36 -26.36
N ILE A 184 -10.28 2.63 -26.32
CA ILE A 184 -11.57 3.04 -25.78
C ILE A 184 -12.24 4.04 -26.73
N PRO A 185 -13.58 4.11 -26.78
CA PRO A 185 -14.27 4.97 -27.73
C PRO A 185 -13.83 6.43 -27.65
N LYS A 186 -13.55 7.07 -28.79
CA LYS A 186 -13.00 8.46 -28.85
C LYS A 186 -13.75 9.48 -27.98
N LYS A 187 -15.08 9.38 -27.91
CA LYS A 187 -15.91 10.26 -27.05
C LYS A 187 -15.63 10.04 -25.57
N VAL A 188 -15.42 8.78 -25.17
CA VAL A 188 -15.05 8.38 -23.81
C VAL A 188 -13.63 8.83 -23.51
N MET A 189 -12.68 8.62 -24.44
CA MET A 189 -11.30 9.09 -24.28
C MET A 189 -11.20 10.62 -24.07
N LYS A 190 -12.04 11.41 -24.75
CA LYS A 190 -12.10 12.87 -24.54
C LYS A 190 -12.52 13.23 -23.11
N ARG A 191 -13.47 12.49 -22.53
CA ARG A 191 -13.91 12.67 -21.13
C ARG A 191 -12.81 12.27 -20.16
N VAL A 192 -12.18 11.12 -20.40
CA VAL A 192 -11.04 10.61 -19.64
C VAL A 192 -9.91 11.63 -19.61
N LYS A 193 -9.47 12.11 -20.78
CA LYS A 193 -8.42 13.14 -20.90
C LYS A 193 -8.75 14.40 -20.10
N ALA A 194 -9.98 14.92 -20.25
CA ALA A 194 -10.40 16.10 -19.49
C ALA A 194 -10.36 15.87 -17.97
N LYS A 195 -10.84 14.71 -17.51
CA LYS A 195 -10.82 14.36 -16.07
C LYS A 195 -9.40 14.20 -15.54
N VAL A 196 -8.51 13.52 -16.28
CA VAL A 196 -7.10 13.34 -15.92
C VAL A 196 -6.42 14.70 -15.78
N LEU A 197 -6.57 15.59 -16.76
CA LEU A 197 -5.94 16.92 -16.73
C LEU A 197 -6.50 17.80 -15.61
N ASN A 198 -7.82 17.79 -15.39
CA ASN A 198 -8.45 18.57 -14.33
C ASN A 198 -8.05 18.12 -12.91
N ASN A 199 -7.63 16.85 -12.76
CA ASN A 199 -7.28 16.26 -11.47
C ASN A 199 -5.80 15.83 -11.41
N LYS A 200 -4.96 16.35 -12.31
CA LYS A 200 -3.57 15.91 -12.49
C LYS A 200 -2.77 15.89 -11.18
N LYS A 201 -2.91 16.92 -10.34
CA LYS A 201 -2.22 16.99 -9.05
C LYS A 201 -2.60 15.82 -8.14
N TYR A 202 -3.90 15.58 -7.97
CA TYR A 202 -4.41 14.48 -7.15
C TYR A 202 -3.95 13.12 -7.69
N LEU A 203 -4.02 12.92 -9.01
CA LEU A 203 -3.59 11.67 -9.64
C LEU A 203 -2.09 11.44 -9.48
N MET A 204 -1.25 12.48 -9.56
CA MET A 204 0.18 12.35 -9.29
C MET A 204 0.46 11.99 -7.82
N GLU A 205 -0.33 12.49 -6.87
CA GLU A 205 -0.24 12.06 -5.47
C GLU A 205 -0.68 10.61 -5.28
N CYS A 206 -1.75 10.17 -5.96
CA CYS A 206 -2.18 8.78 -5.98
C CYS A 206 -1.09 7.88 -6.55
N TRP A 207 -0.52 8.24 -7.70
CA TRP A 207 0.59 7.51 -8.33
C TRP A 207 1.73 7.32 -7.33
N ASN A 208 2.22 8.41 -6.72
CA ASN A 208 3.31 8.36 -5.76
C ASN A 208 2.99 7.54 -4.49
N LYS A 209 1.73 7.48 -4.07
CA LYS A 209 1.30 6.75 -2.86
C LYS A 209 1.00 5.29 -3.11
N LEU A 210 0.48 4.96 -4.30
CA LEU A 210 -0.04 3.65 -4.64
C LEU A 210 0.99 2.79 -5.35
N THR A 211 1.86 3.34 -6.22
CA THR A 211 2.66 2.47 -7.10
C THR A 211 4.06 2.11 -6.61
N ASP A 212 4.70 2.94 -5.79
CA ASP A 212 5.95 2.65 -5.06
C ASP A 212 6.34 3.94 -4.34
N GLY A 213 6.33 4.00 -3.01
CA GLY A 213 6.55 5.22 -2.21
C GLY A 213 7.95 5.88 -2.31
N LEU A 214 8.58 5.92 -3.48
CA LEU A 214 9.92 6.43 -3.70
C LEU A 214 10.02 7.38 -4.90
N ARG A 215 10.48 8.58 -4.56
CA ARG A 215 11.01 9.67 -5.40
C ARG A 215 9.99 10.57 -6.10
N VAL A 216 9.80 11.73 -5.46
CA VAL A 216 9.19 12.91 -6.05
C VAL A 216 10.09 13.44 -7.17
N ASP A 217 9.57 13.56 -8.39
CA ASP A 217 10.14 14.48 -9.38
C ASP A 217 9.64 15.89 -9.09
N LEU A 218 10.33 16.58 -8.18
CA LEU A 218 10.00 17.94 -7.75
C LEU A 218 10.01 18.93 -8.94
N ASN A 219 10.72 18.60 -10.02
CA ASN A 219 10.82 19.39 -11.23
C ASN A 219 9.51 19.37 -12.04
N ALA A 220 8.84 18.22 -12.09
CA ALA A 220 7.50 18.11 -12.67
C ALA A 220 6.44 18.77 -11.78
N TYR A 221 6.62 18.70 -10.45
CA TYR A 221 5.71 19.34 -9.49
C TYR A 221 5.80 20.88 -9.51
N PHE A 222 6.99 21.45 -9.71
CA PHE A 222 7.22 22.91 -9.75
C PHE A 222 7.45 23.49 -11.15
N GLY A 223 7.52 22.67 -12.20
CA GLY A 223 7.70 23.10 -13.59
C GLY A 223 9.10 23.63 -13.93
N THR A 224 10.17 23.11 -13.31
CA THR A 224 11.54 23.64 -13.44
C THR A 224 12.58 22.55 -13.68
N THR A 225 13.57 22.76 -14.54
CA THR A 225 14.67 21.79 -14.79
C THR A 225 15.63 21.69 -13.58
N PRO A 226 16.05 20.48 -13.15
CA PRO A 226 16.84 20.32 -11.92
C PRO A 226 18.27 20.87 -12.03
N LEU A 227 18.73 21.44 -10.91
CA LEU A 227 20.15 21.67 -10.62
C LEU A 227 20.70 20.44 -9.89
N ASN A 228 21.80 19.88 -10.40
CA ASN A 228 22.49 18.74 -9.80
C ASN A 228 23.31 19.17 -8.58
N LEU A 229 22.99 18.58 -7.43
CA LEU A 229 23.93 18.37 -6.32
C LEU A 229 23.97 16.87 -6.01
#